data_AF-A0A7X8ECU9-F1
#
_entry.id   AF-A0A7X8ECU9-F1
#
_cell.length_a   1.000
_cell.length_b   1.000
_cell.length_c   1.000
_cell.angle_alpha   90.00
_cell.angle_beta   90.00
_cell.angle_gamma   90.00
#
_symmetry.space_group_name_H-M   'P 1'
#
loop_
_entity.id
_entity.type
_entity.pdbx_description
1 polymer ?
#
loop_
_entity_poly.entity_id
_entity_poly.type
_entity_poly.pdbx_seq_one_letter_code
_entity_poly.pdbx_strand_id
1 'polypeptide(L)'
;MGIRKIIAVLLIVILVTSCVSYVDLSSTDAYLRRGQYTKAYDSLKSSLGQLVSAQGPLIASYDLGMLARLTGDWKRSNELLSDAEQRIQDAYTKSITASIASFIVNDNTKEYAGENYEDIYLNLFKALNYLHLGQYESSLVEIRRMIEKQSVLQEHYERQVDQVRSYASSNHIRQVDLPAQATSFTTSALANYLGVIIASHLDERTTFDYSYNQILHAFESQAKLYPFPLPSTVHTLKSGDPDSVHLIAFTGRFPLKEERMDFIYVSPYNTAKIAYPVLQPIPSAITSVRVRVDGEIITDLERIESFSLVAQDAFQSKSDLLYAKASMRAISKALGIGIWDTITEDKSGKEGTLYRLLGVALRVGRDLTESADLRSTHYLPANAWVGKINLKEGSYTIEVEYLNRNKQVIHIERFKRTIDPKTINLLESYSPL
;
A
#
# COMPACT_ATOMS: atom_id res chain seq x y z
N MET A 1 27.85 41.51 18.45
CA MET A 1 26.77 41.51 17.44
C MET A 1 25.50 41.95 18.14
N GLY A 2 24.84 43.05 17.71
CA GLY A 2 23.69 43.59 18.44
C GLY A 2 22.49 42.64 18.44
N ILE A 3 21.71 42.63 19.53
CA ILE A 3 20.53 41.76 19.73
C ILE A 3 19.58 41.77 18.52
N ARG A 4 19.42 42.92 17.86
CA ARG A 4 18.62 43.07 16.63
C ARG A 4 19.14 42.24 15.44
N LYS A 5 20.46 42.09 15.28
CA LYS A 5 21.06 41.26 14.22
C LYS A 5 20.91 39.77 14.53
N ILE A 6 20.97 39.39 15.81
CA ILE A 6 20.74 38.00 16.24
C ILE A 6 19.28 37.61 16.00
N ILE A 7 18.32 38.47 16.36
CA ILE A 7 16.89 38.23 16.08
C ILE A 7 16.64 38.14 14.57
N ALA A 8 17.20 39.02 13.76
CA ALA A 8 17.03 38.97 12.30
C ALA A 8 17.60 37.69 11.68
N VAL A 9 18.79 37.24 12.12
CA VAL A 9 19.37 35.96 11.67
C VAL A 9 18.52 34.78 12.13
N LEU A 10 18.02 34.79 13.36
CA LEU A 10 17.14 33.73 13.87
C LEU A 10 15.81 33.66 13.10
N LEU A 11 15.24 34.81 12.75
CA LEU A 11 13.98 34.92 12.00
C LEU A 11 14.15 34.48 10.53
N ILE A 12 15.30 34.77 9.92
CA ILE A 12 15.66 34.26 8.59
C ILE A 12 15.90 32.75 8.65
N VAL A 13 16.57 32.22 9.68
CA VAL A 13 16.74 30.77 9.86
C VAL A 13 15.39 30.08 10.06
N ILE A 14 14.45 30.68 10.81
CA ILE A 14 13.08 30.14 11.00
C ILE A 14 12.25 30.20 9.70
N LEU A 15 12.43 31.24 8.87
CA LEU A 15 11.74 31.36 7.58
C LEU A 15 12.30 30.42 6.50
N VAL A 16 13.53 29.92 6.66
CA VAL A 16 14.18 29.01 5.69
C VAL A 16 14.03 27.54 6.12
N THR A 17 13.55 27.25 7.34
CA THR A 17 13.35 25.86 7.84
C THR A 17 11.92 25.33 7.69
N SER A 18 10.97 26.09 7.14
CA SER A 18 9.61 25.59 6.89
C SER A 18 9.49 24.84 5.55
N CYS A 19 10.33 23.83 5.32
CA CYS A 19 10.14 22.87 4.22
C CYS A 19 9.37 21.65 4.75
N VAL A 20 8.10 21.84 5.11
CA VAL A 20 7.17 20.72 5.03
C VAL A 20 6.83 20.60 3.55
N SER A 21 7.48 19.67 2.85
CA SER A 21 7.20 19.41 1.44
C SER A 21 5.79 18.84 1.31
N TYR A 22 4.80 19.73 1.20
CA TYR A 22 3.44 19.37 0.80
C TYR A 22 3.44 19.12 -0.72
N VAL A 23 2.80 18.04 -1.15
CA VAL A 23 2.60 17.74 -2.58
C VAL A 23 1.13 17.95 -2.88
N ASP A 24 0.85 18.90 -3.77
CA ASP A 24 -0.49 19.11 -4.30
C ASP A 24 -0.76 18.12 -5.44
N LEU A 25 -1.63 17.14 -5.19
CA LEU A 25 -2.05 16.14 -6.18
C LEU A 25 -3.42 16.48 -6.80
N SER A 26 -4.02 17.62 -6.46
CA SER A 26 -5.40 17.96 -6.85
C SER A 26 -5.61 18.00 -8.37
N SER A 27 -4.62 18.48 -9.13
CA SER A 27 -4.67 18.50 -10.59
C SER A 27 -4.64 17.09 -11.18
N THR A 28 -3.76 16.23 -10.66
CA THR A 28 -3.64 14.84 -11.09
C THR A 28 -4.92 14.07 -10.78
N ASP A 29 -5.46 14.23 -9.58
CA ASP A 29 -6.75 13.66 -9.16
C ASP A 29 -7.91 14.12 -10.05
N ALA A 30 -7.94 15.41 -10.40
CA ALA A 30 -8.98 15.96 -11.27
C ALA A 30 -8.93 15.39 -12.69
N TYR A 31 -7.74 15.19 -13.24
CA TYR A 31 -7.57 14.53 -14.54
C TYR A 31 -7.97 13.05 -14.48
N LEU A 32 -7.54 12.33 -13.44
CA LEU A 32 -7.87 10.93 -13.22
C LEU A 32 -9.39 10.70 -13.13
N ARG A 33 -10.10 11.52 -12.35
CA ARG A 33 -11.57 11.47 -12.20
C ARG A 33 -12.34 11.71 -13.51
N ARG A 34 -11.72 12.38 -14.48
CA ARG A 34 -12.31 12.68 -15.80
C ARG A 34 -11.88 11.67 -16.87
N GLY A 35 -11.18 10.59 -16.50
CA GLY A 35 -10.63 9.62 -17.45
C GLY A 35 -9.50 10.18 -18.33
N GLN A 36 -8.91 11.32 -17.96
CA GLN A 36 -7.85 11.97 -18.74
C GLN A 36 -6.47 11.44 -18.30
N TYR A 37 -6.25 10.13 -18.46
CA TYR A 37 -5.11 9.41 -17.89
C TYR A 37 -3.75 9.96 -18.32
N THR A 38 -3.56 10.32 -19.60
CA THR A 38 -2.32 10.94 -20.08
C THR A 38 -2.03 12.26 -19.36
N LYS A 39 -3.04 13.10 -19.16
CA LYS A 39 -2.86 14.37 -18.43
C LYS A 39 -2.60 14.15 -16.94
N ALA A 40 -3.20 13.12 -16.34
CA ALA A 40 -2.91 12.73 -14.97
C ALA A 40 -1.43 12.32 -14.83
N TYR A 41 -0.94 11.46 -15.73
CA TYR A 41 0.46 11.05 -15.75
C TYR A 41 1.42 12.24 -15.93
N ASP A 42 1.16 13.12 -16.91
CA ASP A 42 2.00 14.30 -17.17
C ASP A 42 1.98 15.31 -16.01
N SER A 43 0.82 15.48 -15.35
CA SER A 43 0.67 16.31 -14.15
C SER A 43 1.51 15.78 -12.99
N LEU A 44 1.46 14.47 -12.72
CA LEU A 44 2.28 13.86 -11.66
C LEU A 44 3.77 13.96 -11.99
N LYS A 45 4.15 13.66 -13.24
CA LYS A 45 5.54 13.74 -13.71
C LYS A 45 6.11 15.15 -13.60
N SER A 46 5.31 16.18 -13.86
CA SER A 46 5.72 17.58 -13.69
C SER A 46 5.99 17.94 -12.23
N SER A 47 5.36 17.24 -11.29
CA SER A 47 5.51 17.44 -9.85
C SER A 47 6.49 16.44 -9.21
N LEU A 48 7.25 15.69 -10.02
CA LEU A 48 8.08 14.56 -9.56
C LEU A 48 9.12 14.97 -8.50
N GLY A 49 9.76 16.13 -8.65
CA GLY A 49 10.74 16.60 -7.66
C GLY A 49 10.11 16.85 -6.28
N GLN A 50 8.91 17.42 -6.24
CA GLN A 50 8.16 17.64 -5.00
C GLN A 50 7.69 16.30 -4.41
N LEU A 51 7.17 15.41 -5.27
CA LEU A 51 6.73 14.08 -4.87
C LEU A 51 7.87 13.27 -4.25
N VAL A 52 9.04 13.22 -4.89
CA VAL A 52 10.23 12.53 -4.36
C VAL A 52 10.68 13.17 -3.04
N SER A 53 10.65 14.50 -2.92
CA SER A 53 11.03 15.18 -1.68
C SER A 53 10.09 14.86 -0.51
N ALA A 54 8.80 14.71 -0.76
CA ALA A 54 7.79 14.54 0.29
C ALA A 54 7.50 13.07 0.61
N GLN A 55 7.39 12.24 -0.43
CA GLN A 55 6.96 10.85 -0.36
C GLN A 55 8.12 9.86 -0.56
N GLY A 56 9.24 10.34 -1.11
CA GLY A 56 10.37 9.49 -1.46
C GLY A 56 10.25 8.89 -2.86
N PRO A 57 11.36 8.33 -3.38
CA PRO A 57 11.44 7.84 -4.74
C PRO A 57 10.63 6.57 -4.98
N LEU A 58 10.43 5.73 -3.95
CA LEU A 58 9.61 4.51 -4.04
C LEU A 58 8.18 4.85 -4.46
N ILE A 59 7.50 5.73 -3.70
CA ILE A 59 6.12 6.14 -3.98
C ILE A 59 6.03 6.83 -5.33
N ALA A 60 7.01 7.68 -5.66
CA ALA A 60 7.03 8.35 -6.94
C ALA A 60 7.06 7.37 -8.12
N SER A 61 7.91 6.35 -8.07
CA SER A 61 7.98 5.30 -9.08
C SER A 61 6.71 4.46 -9.11
N TYR A 62 6.17 4.09 -7.95
CA TYR A 62 4.93 3.32 -7.85
C TYR A 62 3.75 4.06 -8.49
N ASP A 63 3.50 5.30 -8.07
CA ASP A 63 2.37 6.10 -8.52
C ASP A 63 2.46 6.42 -10.02
N LEU A 64 3.65 6.74 -10.53
CA LEU A 64 3.88 6.88 -11.97
C LEU A 64 3.65 5.56 -12.70
N GLY A 65 4.05 4.43 -12.14
CA GLY A 65 3.80 3.10 -12.70
C GLY A 65 2.31 2.81 -12.83
N MET A 66 1.54 3.10 -11.79
CA MET A 66 0.08 2.94 -11.79
C MET A 66 -0.59 3.86 -12.81
N LEU A 67 -0.15 5.12 -12.96
CA LEU A 67 -0.70 6.02 -13.96
C LEU A 67 -0.28 5.65 -15.40
N ALA A 68 0.96 5.23 -15.63
CA ALA A 68 1.44 4.77 -16.95
C ALA A 68 0.63 3.56 -17.46
N ARG A 69 0.22 2.68 -16.54
CA ARG A 69 -0.67 1.58 -16.86
C ARG A 69 -2.00 2.06 -17.44
N LEU A 70 -2.61 3.07 -16.80
CA LEU A 70 -3.88 3.64 -17.25
C LEU A 70 -3.76 4.37 -18.60
N THR A 71 -2.56 4.79 -19.02
CA THR A 71 -2.34 5.33 -20.37
C THR A 71 -2.16 4.24 -21.44
N GLY A 72 -2.16 2.96 -21.06
CA GLY A 72 -1.86 1.83 -21.93
C GLY A 72 -0.36 1.60 -22.19
N ASP A 73 0.52 2.26 -21.44
CA ASP A 73 1.97 2.05 -21.53
C ASP A 73 2.41 1.01 -20.50
N TRP A 74 2.00 -0.23 -20.75
CA TRP A 74 2.23 -1.39 -19.87
C TRP A 74 3.73 -1.65 -19.64
N LYS A 75 4.54 -1.43 -20.69
CA LYS A 75 6.00 -1.60 -20.60
C LYS A 75 6.60 -0.57 -19.65
N ARG A 76 6.25 0.72 -19.81
CA ARG A 76 6.74 1.77 -18.91
C ARG A 76 6.25 1.58 -17.49
N SER A 77 5.01 1.14 -17.32
CA SER A 77 4.46 0.76 -16.03
C SER A 77 5.32 -0.32 -15.36
N ASN A 78 5.65 -1.41 -16.06
CA ASN A 78 6.52 -2.46 -15.53
C ASN A 78 7.93 -1.98 -15.16
N GLU A 79 8.54 -1.08 -15.93
CA GLU A 79 9.84 -0.49 -15.59
C GLU A 79 9.76 0.28 -14.26
N LEU A 80 8.74 1.12 -14.10
CA LEU A 80 8.53 1.96 -12.91
C LEU A 80 8.16 1.13 -11.67
N LEU A 81 7.29 0.14 -11.83
CA LEU A 81 6.94 -0.79 -10.75
C LEU A 81 8.13 -1.68 -10.37
N SER A 82 9.02 -2.04 -11.31
CA SER A 82 10.24 -2.78 -10.97
C SER A 82 11.24 -1.93 -10.18
N ASP A 83 11.38 -0.63 -10.49
CA ASP A 83 12.18 0.29 -9.66
C ASP A 83 11.59 0.44 -8.25
N ALA A 84 10.26 0.53 -8.11
CA ALA A 84 9.61 0.54 -6.80
C ALA A 84 9.84 -0.77 -6.04
N GLU A 85 9.71 -1.92 -6.70
CA GLU A 85 9.97 -3.24 -6.10
C GLU A 85 11.42 -3.38 -5.62
N GLN A 86 12.40 -2.93 -6.41
CA GLN A 86 13.80 -2.95 -6.03
C GLN A 86 14.06 -2.13 -4.76
N ARG A 87 13.46 -0.94 -4.66
CA ARG A 87 13.57 -0.08 -3.46
C ARG A 87 12.99 -0.73 -2.23
N ILE A 88 11.86 -1.43 -2.37
CA ILE A 88 11.27 -2.21 -1.27
C ILE A 88 12.24 -3.32 -0.82
N GLN A 89 12.82 -4.06 -1.76
CA GLN A 89 13.78 -5.13 -1.47
C GLN A 89 15.06 -4.62 -0.80
N ASP A 90 15.58 -3.48 -1.26
CA ASP A 90 16.76 -2.85 -0.66
C ASP A 90 16.47 -2.39 0.77
N ALA A 91 15.30 -1.79 1.01
CA ALA A 91 14.87 -1.38 2.34
C ALA A 91 14.64 -2.60 3.27
N TYR A 92 14.06 -3.67 2.75
CA TYR A 92 13.88 -4.94 3.46
C TYR A 92 15.23 -5.54 3.87
N THR A 93 16.20 -5.60 2.96
CA THR A 93 17.55 -6.11 3.24
C THR A 93 18.27 -5.31 4.33
N LYS A 94 18.17 -3.97 4.28
CA LYS A 94 18.68 -3.09 5.34
C LYS A 94 18.00 -3.37 6.68
N SER A 95 16.70 -3.68 6.69
CA SER A 95 15.95 -3.95 7.92
C SER A 95 16.35 -5.27 8.60
N ILE A 96 16.63 -6.33 7.83
CA ILE A 96 17.05 -7.63 8.37
C ILE A 96 18.44 -7.54 9.02
N THR A 97 19.32 -6.74 8.43
CA THR A 97 20.71 -6.58 8.91
C THR A 97 20.84 -5.54 10.03
N ALA A 98 19.74 -4.89 10.41
CA ALA A 98 19.71 -3.87 11.44
C ALA A 98 19.84 -4.47 12.86
N SER A 99 20.60 -3.81 13.74
CA SER A 99 20.75 -4.25 15.13
C SER A 99 19.46 -4.04 15.94
N ILE A 100 19.24 -4.84 17.00
CA ILE A 100 18.05 -4.72 17.87
C ILE A 100 17.92 -3.32 18.52
N ALA A 101 19.04 -2.60 18.73
CA ALA A 101 19.04 -1.24 19.25
C ALA A 101 18.49 -0.20 18.26
N SER A 102 18.70 -0.40 16.95
CA SER A 102 18.20 0.48 15.89
C SER A 102 16.68 0.38 15.68
N PHE A 103 16.06 -0.65 16.25
CA PHE A 103 14.63 -0.92 16.12
C PHE A 103 13.75 0.12 16.82
N ILE A 104 14.24 0.70 17.92
CA ILE A 104 13.52 1.72 18.72
C ILE A 104 13.79 3.14 18.19
N VAL A 105 14.54 3.32 17.11
CA VAL A 105 14.75 4.63 16.47
C VAL A 105 13.47 5.10 15.76
N ASN A 106 13.24 6.43 15.70
CA ASN A 106 12.10 7.02 14.99
C ASN A 106 12.06 6.57 13.51
N ASP A 107 10.95 5.96 13.10
CA ASP A 107 10.79 5.42 11.75
C ASP A 107 10.76 6.51 10.65
N ASN A 108 10.43 7.76 10.98
CA ASN A 108 10.56 8.89 10.04
C ASN A 108 12.00 9.20 9.63
N THR A 109 12.98 8.74 10.41
CA THR A 109 14.41 8.95 10.08
C THR A 109 14.94 7.91 9.09
N LYS A 110 14.12 6.91 8.75
CA LYS A 110 14.47 5.84 7.80
C LYS A 110 13.88 6.13 6.41
N GLU A 111 14.55 5.61 5.41
CA GLU A 111 14.02 5.53 4.05
C GLU A 111 12.67 4.79 4.06
N TYR A 112 11.70 5.25 3.27
CA TYR A 112 10.39 4.61 3.20
C TYR A 112 10.55 3.19 2.64
N ALA A 113 10.21 2.18 3.43
CA ALA A 113 10.42 0.77 3.06
C ALA A 113 9.27 0.18 2.22
N GLY A 114 8.19 0.93 2.01
CA GLY A 114 6.95 0.41 1.46
C GLY A 114 6.04 -0.23 2.52
N GLU A 115 4.76 -0.32 2.21
CA GLU A 115 3.81 -1.14 2.96
C GLU A 115 3.67 -2.54 2.36
N ASN A 116 3.31 -3.51 3.20
CA ASN A 116 3.08 -4.90 2.79
C ASN A 116 2.08 -5.00 1.64
N TYR A 117 1.00 -4.20 1.69
CA TYR A 117 0.01 -4.15 0.61
C TYR A 117 0.57 -3.55 -0.68
N GLU A 118 1.50 -2.60 -0.60
CA GLU A 118 2.13 -2.00 -1.79
C GLU A 118 3.00 -3.05 -2.47
N ASP A 119 3.81 -3.77 -1.70
CA ASP A 119 4.71 -4.80 -2.20
C ASP A 119 3.98 -5.96 -2.88
N ILE A 120 2.91 -6.47 -2.27
CA ILE A 120 2.14 -7.59 -2.86
C ILE A 120 1.37 -7.15 -4.11
N TYR A 121 0.66 -6.02 -4.07
CA TYR A 121 -0.20 -5.61 -5.19
C TYR A 121 0.58 -5.04 -6.37
N LEU A 122 1.82 -4.60 -6.15
CA LEU A 122 2.72 -4.22 -7.22
C LEU A 122 2.89 -5.38 -8.23
N ASN A 123 3.10 -6.60 -7.75
CA ASN A 123 3.28 -7.76 -8.64
C ASN A 123 1.97 -8.14 -9.35
N LEU A 124 0.81 -7.94 -8.72
CA LEU A 124 -0.48 -8.09 -9.38
C LEU A 124 -0.59 -7.17 -10.60
N PHE A 125 -0.27 -5.89 -10.45
CA PHE A 125 -0.33 -4.94 -11.57
C PHE A 125 0.75 -5.21 -12.62
N LYS A 126 1.95 -5.68 -12.23
CA LYS A 126 2.94 -6.15 -13.20
C LYS A 126 2.45 -7.36 -14.00
N ALA A 127 1.76 -8.31 -13.36
CA ALA A 127 1.18 -9.46 -14.04
C ALA A 127 0.14 -9.03 -15.09
N LEU A 128 -0.78 -8.13 -14.71
CA LEU A 128 -1.77 -7.55 -15.62
C LEU A 128 -1.11 -6.80 -16.80
N ASN A 129 -0.05 -6.03 -16.55
CA ASN A 129 0.73 -5.39 -17.60
C ASN A 129 1.35 -6.42 -18.57
N TYR A 130 1.92 -7.52 -18.05
CA TYR A 130 2.48 -8.59 -18.86
C TYR A 130 1.41 -9.33 -19.68
N LEU A 131 0.20 -9.53 -19.14
CA LEU A 131 -0.95 -10.05 -19.89
C LEU A 131 -1.27 -9.15 -21.10
N HIS A 132 -1.32 -7.84 -20.89
CA HIS A 132 -1.55 -6.88 -21.98
C HIS A 132 -0.42 -6.83 -23.02
N LEU A 133 0.79 -7.26 -22.65
CA LEU A 133 1.93 -7.41 -23.56
C LEU A 133 1.97 -8.80 -24.25
N GLY A 134 1.02 -9.70 -23.96
CA GLY A 134 1.02 -11.08 -24.46
C GLY A 134 2.14 -11.96 -23.86
N GLN A 135 2.72 -11.54 -22.74
CA GLN A 135 3.83 -12.21 -22.07
C GLN A 135 3.31 -13.06 -20.90
N TYR A 136 2.60 -14.13 -21.23
CA TYR A 136 1.82 -14.92 -20.26
C TYR A 136 2.69 -15.62 -19.21
N GLU A 137 3.85 -16.15 -19.59
CA GLU A 137 4.80 -16.77 -18.66
C GLU A 137 5.37 -15.75 -17.68
N SER A 138 5.74 -14.56 -18.16
CA SER A 138 6.18 -13.46 -17.30
C SER A 138 5.06 -13.00 -16.36
N SER A 139 3.82 -12.94 -16.84
CA SER A 139 2.67 -12.68 -15.99
C SER A 139 2.54 -13.72 -14.87
N LEU A 140 2.68 -15.00 -15.18
CA LEU A 140 2.58 -16.07 -14.19
C LEU A 140 3.71 -16.01 -13.15
N VAL A 141 4.92 -15.62 -13.56
CA VAL A 141 6.04 -15.38 -12.64
C VAL A 141 5.70 -14.29 -11.62
N GLU A 142 5.09 -13.19 -12.05
CA GLU A 142 4.69 -12.11 -11.14
C GLU A 142 3.57 -12.55 -10.17
N ILE A 143 2.60 -13.35 -10.63
CA ILE A 143 1.59 -13.95 -9.73
C ILE A 143 2.24 -14.86 -8.68
N ARG A 144 3.19 -15.71 -9.08
CA ARG A 144 3.94 -16.57 -8.14
C ARG A 144 4.75 -15.74 -7.15
N ARG A 145 5.40 -14.67 -7.61
CA ARG A 145 6.18 -13.77 -6.74
C ARG A 145 5.29 -13.08 -5.71
N MET A 146 4.09 -12.65 -6.10
CA MET A 146 3.10 -12.10 -5.16
C MET A 146 2.78 -13.12 -4.05
N ILE A 147 2.51 -14.37 -4.41
CA ILE A 147 2.19 -15.45 -3.45
C ILE A 147 3.38 -15.73 -2.51
N GLU A 148 4.60 -15.78 -3.05
CA GLU A 148 5.82 -15.98 -2.26
C GLU A 148 6.02 -14.85 -1.23
N LYS A 149 5.83 -13.59 -1.64
CA LYS A 149 5.95 -12.42 -0.76
C LYS A 149 4.97 -12.47 0.41
N GLN A 150 3.76 -12.98 0.22
CA GLN A 150 2.79 -13.11 1.31
C GLN A 150 3.34 -13.96 2.46
N SER A 151 4.05 -15.05 2.15
CA SER A 151 4.69 -15.92 3.16
C SER A 151 5.87 -15.23 3.86
N VAL A 152 6.70 -14.50 3.10
CA VAL A 152 7.89 -13.82 3.62
C VAL A 152 7.52 -12.68 4.57
N LEU A 153 6.49 -11.90 4.22
CA LEU A 153 6.04 -10.78 5.04
C LEU A 153 5.49 -11.24 6.40
N GLN A 154 4.92 -12.46 6.47
CA GLN A 154 4.48 -13.08 7.72
C GLN A 154 5.62 -13.30 8.69
N GLU A 155 6.64 -14.02 8.23
CA GLU A 155 7.82 -14.33 9.03
C GLU A 155 8.54 -13.06 9.51
N HIS A 156 8.60 -12.04 8.64
CA HIS A 156 9.21 -10.76 9.00
C HIS A 156 8.45 -10.03 10.10
N TYR A 157 7.12 -10.01 10.06
CA TYR A 157 6.32 -9.37 11.10
C TYR A 157 6.50 -10.05 12.46
N GLU A 158 6.48 -11.39 12.50
CA GLU A 158 6.69 -12.16 13.73
C GLU A 158 8.04 -11.84 14.37
N ARG A 159 9.12 -11.77 13.56
CA ARG A 159 10.44 -11.32 14.02
C ARG A 159 10.40 -9.92 14.62
N GLN A 160 9.70 -8.97 14.02
CA GLN A 160 9.60 -7.62 14.57
C GLN A 160 8.86 -7.60 15.91
N VAL A 161 7.79 -8.37 16.07
CA VAL A 161 7.07 -8.50 17.35
C VAL A 161 7.99 -9.09 18.43
N ASP A 162 8.78 -10.12 18.09
CA ASP A 162 9.73 -10.73 19.02
C ASP A 162 10.88 -9.80 19.41
N GLN A 163 11.34 -8.94 18.49
CA GLN A 163 12.33 -7.88 18.80
C GLN A 163 11.77 -6.87 19.81
N VAL A 164 10.52 -6.43 19.63
CA VAL A 164 9.83 -5.54 20.58
C VAL A 164 9.76 -6.22 21.95
N ARG A 165 9.28 -7.46 22.00
CA ARG A 165 9.14 -8.25 23.24
C ARG A 165 10.48 -8.39 23.97
N SER A 166 11.53 -8.75 23.25
CA SER A 166 12.89 -8.94 23.80
C SER A 166 13.48 -7.64 24.33
N TYR A 167 13.22 -6.51 23.66
CA TYR A 167 13.63 -5.20 24.14
C TYR A 167 12.88 -4.82 25.42
N ALA A 168 11.56 -5.05 25.49
CA ALA A 168 10.74 -4.79 26.68
C ALA A 168 11.28 -5.55 27.91
N SER A 169 11.51 -6.86 27.75
CA SER A 169 11.93 -7.74 28.84
C SER A 169 13.31 -7.38 29.35
N SER A 170 14.27 -7.12 28.44
CA SER A 170 15.65 -6.77 28.80
C SER A 170 15.74 -5.44 29.56
N ASN A 171 14.81 -4.51 29.29
CA ASN A 171 14.78 -3.19 29.90
C ASN A 171 13.72 -3.04 31.02
N HIS A 172 13.14 -4.15 31.49
CA HIS A 172 12.17 -4.18 32.59
C HIS A 172 10.92 -3.29 32.36
N ILE A 173 10.51 -3.12 31.10
CA ILE A 173 9.32 -2.34 30.72
C ILE A 173 8.08 -3.22 30.88
N ARG A 174 7.26 -2.95 31.92
CA ARG A 174 6.11 -3.80 32.30
C ARG A 174 4.81 -3.56 31.52
N GLN A 175 4.76 -2.62 30.59
CA GLN A 175 3.50 -2.19 29.98
C GLN A 175 3.66 -1.88 28.49
N VAL A 176 3.61 -2.92 27.65
CA VAL A 176 3.44 -2.73 26.21
C VAL A 176 2.42 -3.73 25.70
N ASP A 177 1.27 -3.20 25.30
CA ASP A 177 0.28 -3.94 24.55
C ASP A 177 0.88 -4.22 23.17
N LEU A 178 1.34 -5.46 22.99
CA LEU A 178 1.78 -5.93 21.68
C LEU A 178 0.55 -6.35 20.88
N PRO A 179 0.51 -6.08 19.57
CA PRO A 179 -0.56 -6.59 18.73
C PRO A 179 -0.67 -8.12 18.87
N ALA A 180 -1.90 -8.62 18.83
CA ALA A 180 -2.15 -10.04 18.59
C ALA A 180 -1.49 -10.43 17.25
N GLN A 181 -1.14 -11.71 17.09
CA GLN A 181 -0.50 -12.24 15.88
C GLN A 181 -1.22 -11.71 14.63
N ALA A 182 -0.48 -11.10 13.70
CA ALA A 182 -1.07 -10.48 12.51
C ALA A 182 -1.87 -11.52 11.72
N THR A 183 -3.18 -11.29 11.61
CA THR A 183 -4.09 -12.14 10.84
C THR A 183 -3.98 -11.93 9.33
N SER A 184 -3.16 -10.96 8.89
CA SER A 184 -3.25 -10.35 7.57
C SER A 184 -2.10 -10.75 6.64
N PHE A 185 -1.89 -12.05 6.44
CA PHE A 185 -1.09 -12.57 5.31
C PHE A 185 -2.03 -13.40 4.45
N THR A 186 -2.71 -12.68 3.58
CA THR A 186 -4.04 -13.04 3.07
C THR A 186 -3.93 -13.56 1.66
N THR A 187 -4.41 -14.77 1.40
CA THR A 187 -4.55 -15.28 0.03
C THR A 187 -5.41 -14.31 -0.80
N SER A 188 -4.84 -13.72 -1.86
CA SER A 188 -5.57 -12.82 -2.77
C SER A 188 -6.42 -13.62 -3.75
N ALA A 189 -7.73 -13.44 -3.70
CA ALA A 189 -8.64 -14.11 -4.62
C ALA A 189 -8.45 -13.62 -6.07
N LEU A 190 -8.15 -12.33 -6.30
CA LEU A 190 -7.91 -11.81 -7.65
C LEU A 190 -6.62 -12.35 -8.25
N ALA A 191 -5.53 -12.41 -7.48
CA ALA A 191 -4.26 -12.94 -7.97
C ALA A 191 -4.40 -14.41 -8.39
N ASN A 192 -5.11 -15.19 -7.58
CA ASN A 192 -5.41 -16.59 -7.91
C ASN A 192 -6.42 -16.72 -9.06
N TYR A 193 -7.39 -15.82 -9.19
CA TYR A 193 -8.29 -15.75 -10.34
C TYR A 193 -7.50 -15.53 -11.66
N LEU A 194 -6.54 -14.61 -11.66
CA LEU A 194 -5.61 -14.43 -12.77
C LEU A 194 -4.72 -15.66 -12.98
N GLY A 195 -4.22 -16.25 -11.89
CA GLY A 195 -3.44 -17.49 -11.93
C GLY A 195 -4.17 -18.61 -12.65
N VAL A 196 -5.47 -18.78 -12.41
CA VAL A 196 -6.31 -19.76 -13.12
C VAL A 196 -6.40 -19.44 -14.61
N ILE A 197 -6.66 -18.19 -14.98
CA ILE A 197 -6.78 -17.77 -16.39
C ILE A 197 -5.47 -18.01 -17.15
N ILE A 198 -4.34 -17.56 -16.57
CA ILE A 198 -3.02 -17.67 -17.19
C ILE A 198 -2.59 -19.15 -17.28
N ALA A 199 -2.73 -19.90 -16.19
CA ALA A 199 -2.35 -21.31 -16.15
C ALA A 199 -3.19 -22.15 -17.10
N SER A 200 -4.48 -21.86 -17.26
CA SER A 200 -5.32 -22.52 -18.26
C SER A 200 -4.83 -22.28 -19.68
N HIS A 201 -4.36 -21.06 -19.99
CA HIS A 201 -3.83 -20.73 -21.31
C HIS A 201 -2.48 -21.40 -21.59
N LEU A 202 -1.64 -21.52 -20.56
CA LEU A 202 -0.31 -22.15 -20.65
C LEU A 202 -0.32 -23.68 -20.48
N ASP A 203 -1.49 -24.29 -20.35
CA ASP A 203 -1.67 -25.73 -20.05
C ASP A 203 -0.93 -26.17 -18.75
N GLU A 204 -0.84 -25.29 -17.76
CA GLU A 204 -0.20 -25.55 -16.47
C GLU A 204 -1.19 -26.07 -15.42
N ARG A 205 -1.55 -27.35 -15.54
CA ARG A 205 -2.60 -27.96 -14.69
C ARG A 205 -2.36 -27.84 -13.18
N THR A 206 -1.13 -28.02 -12.70
CA THR A 206 -0.83 -27.91 -11.26
C THR A 206 -1.07 -26.50 -10.73
N THR A 207 -0.62 -25.48 -11.48
CA THR A 207 -0.81 -24.07 -11.11
C THR A 207 -2.30 -23.70 -11.17
N PHE A 208 -3.01 -24.21 -12.17
CA PHE A 208 -4.46 -24.06 -12.29
C PHE A 208 -5.19 -24.61 -11.05
N ASP A 209 -4.94 -25.87 -10.70
CA ASP A 209 -5.63 -26.54 -9.59
C ASP A 209 -5.31 -25.87 -8.26
N TYR A 210 -4.05 -25.50 -8.04
CA TYR A 210 -3.63 -24.74 -6.85
C TYR A 210 -4.39 -23.41 -6.77
N SER A 211 -4.31 -22.58 -7.82
CA SER A 211 -4.89 -21.23 -7.82
C SER A 211 -6.41 -21.29 -7.65
N TYR A 212 -7.09 -22.22 -8.33
CA TYR A 212 -8.53 -22.40 -8.19
C TYR A 212 -8.94 -22.68 -6.74
N ASN A 213 -8.25 -23.61 -6.07
CA ASN A 213 -8.53 -23.95 -4.68
C ASN A 213 -8.18 -22.80 -3.74
N GLN A 214 -7.16 -21.99 -4.04
CA GLN A 214 -6.82 -20.81 -3.26
C GLN A 214 -7.89 -19.71 -3.33
N ILE A 215 -8.62 -19.57 -4.44
CA ILE A 215 -9.78 -18.66 -4.51
C ILE A 215 -10.83 -19.10 -3.48
N LEU A 216 -11.20 -20.39 -3.48
CA LEU A 216 -12.19 -20.92 -2.54
C LEU A 216 -11.72 -20.77 -1.09
N HIS A 217 -10.46 -21.14 -0.83
CA HIS A 217 -9.85 -20.99 0.48
C HIS A 217 -9.90 -19.53 0.97
N ALA A 218 -9.61 -18.55 0.12
CA ALA A 218 -9.66 -17.15 0.50
C ALA A 218 -11.05 -16.73 1.00
N PHE A 219 -12.12 -17.09 0.29
CA PHE A 219 -13.49 -16.77 0.71
C PHE A 219 -13.93 -17.56 1.96
N GLU A 220 -13.47 -18.79 2.13
CA GLU A 220 -13.81 -19.64 3.28
C GLU A 220 -13.07 -19.22 4.57
N SER A 221 -11.76 -18.93 4.48
CA SER A 221 -10.91 -18.70 5.65
C SER A 221 -10.81 -17.23 6.06
N GLN A 222 -11.14 -16.28 5.17
CA GLN A 222 -10.92 -14.85 5.39
C GLN A 222 -12.22 -14.02 5.25
N ALA A 223 -13.30 -14.47 5.91
CA ALA A 223 -14.62 -13.83 5.82
C ALA A 223 -14.64 -12.32 6.12
N LYS A 224 -13.72 -11.81 6.96
CA LYS A 224 -13.57 -10.37 7.24
C LYS A 224 -13.14 -9.57 6.00
N LEU A 225 -12.35 -10.16 5.12
CA LEU A 225 -11.78 -9.53 3.93
C LEU A 225 -12.64 -9.76 2.68
N TYR A 226 -13.42 -10.84 2.69
CA TYR A 226 -14.40 -11.18 1.67
C TYR A 226 -15.83 -11.17 2.22
N PRO A 227 -16.35 -10.02 2.70
CA PRO A 227 -17.72 -9.90 3.23
C PRO A 227 -18.79 -9.88 2.12
N PHE A 228 -18.46 -10.38 0.93
CA PHE A 228 -19.28 -10.42 -0.27
C PHE A 228 -19.23 -11.83 -0.87
N PRO A 229 -20.25 -12.25 -1.64
CA PRO A 229 -20.31 -13.61 -2.16
C PRO A 229 -19.17 -13.92 -3.13
N LEU A 230 -18.79 -15.20 -3.21
CA LEU A 230 -17.89 -15.72 -4.24
C LEU A 230 -18.51 -15.41 -5.63
N PRO A 231 -17.76 -14.75 -6.56
CA PRO A 231 -18.26 -14.50 -7.90
C PRO A 231 -18.69 -15.78 -8.61
N SER A 232 -19.86 -15.76 -9.22
CA SER A 232 -20.42 -16.87 -9.98
C SER A 232 -19.49 -17.33 -11.11
N THR A 233 -18.70 -16.39 -11.67
CA THR A 233 -17.70 -16.65 -12.71
C THR A 233 -16.62 -17.64 -12.29
N VAL A 234 -16.29 -17.74 -11.00
CA VAL A 234 -15.29 -18.69 -10.49
C VAL A 234 -15.70 -20.12 -10.82
N HIS A 235 -16.99 -20.47 -10.76
CA HIS A 235 -17.47 -21.81 -11.12
C HIS A 235 -17.28 -22.12 -12.60
N THR A 236 -17.33 -21.09 -13.46
CA THR A 236 -17.17 -21.20 -14.92
C THR A 236 -15.71 -21.18 -15.39
N LEU A 237 -14.74 -21.01 -14.48
CA LEU A 237 -13.32 -21.06 -14.86
C LEU A 237 -12.87 -22.48 -15.23
N LYS A 238 -13.56 -23.52 -14.72
CA LYS A 238 -13.23 -24.92 -15.01
C LYS A 238 -13.58 -25.38 -16.42
N SER A 239 -14.47 -24.68 -17.13
CA SER A 239 -14.95 -25.11 -18.45
C SER A 239 -13.99 -24.80 -19.60
N GLY A 240 -12.96 -23.96 -19.39
CA GLY A 240 -11.88 -23.75 -20.36
C GLY A 240 -12.34 -23.25 -21.74
N ASP A 241 -13.37 -22.40 -21.79
CA ASP A 241 -13.95 -21.97 -23.07
C ASP A 241 -13.02 -20.98 -23.80
N PRO A 242 -12.51 -21.29 -25.02
CA PRO A 242 -11.57 -20.43 -25.74
C PRO A 242 -12.18 -19.10 -26.22
N ASP A 243 -13.51 -19.00 -26.30
CA ASP A 243 -14.26 -17.80 -26.69
C ASP A 243 -14.55 -16.86 -25.50
N SER A 244 -13.86 -17.06 -24.38
CA SER A 244 -14.09 -16.30 -23.15
C SER A 244 -13.39 -14.95 -23.19
N VAL A 245 -14.14 -13.90 -22.91
CA VAL A 245 -13.61 -12.58 -22.57
C VAL A 245 -13.69 -12.40 -21.07
N HIS A 246 -12.52 -12.31 -20.44
CA HIS A 246 -12.38 -12.02 -19.03
C HIS A 246 -12.47 -10.51 -18.82
N LEU A 247 -13.33 -10.10 -17.90
CA LEU A 247 -13.57 -8.70 -17.59
C LEU A 247 -13.06 -8.42 -16.19
N ILE A 248 -12.26 -7.37 -16.03
CA ILE A 248 -11.81 -6.87 -14.74
C ILE A 248 -12.10 -5.37 -14.67
N ALA A 249 -12.79 -4.94 -13.63
CA ALA A 249 -12.99 -3.53 -13.34
C ALA A 249 -12.38 -3.16 -11.99
N PHE A 250 -11.65 -2.05 -11.97
CA PHE A 250 -11.06 -1.49 -10.77
C PHE A 250 -11.82 -0.24 -10.37
N THR A 251 -12.21 -0.13 -9.10
CA THR A 251 -13.09 0.97 -8.65
C THR A 251 -12.62 1.61 -7.34
N GLY A 252 -12.92 2.89 -7.19
CA GLY A 252 -12.74 3.64 -5.94
C GLY A 252 -11.29 3.99 -5.65
N ARG A 253 -11.10 4.86 -4.64
CA ARG A 253 -9.79 5.36 -4.24
C ARG A 253 -9.25 4.57 -3.06
N PHE A 254 -7.95 4.28 -3.10
CA PHE A 254 -7.27 3.64 -1.98
C PHE A 254 -7.44 4.43 -0.65
N PRO A 255 -7.47 3.76 0.50
CA PRO A 255 -7.44 4.42 1.81
C PRO A 255 -6.24 5.37 1.98
N LEU A 256 -6.41 6.42 2.78
CA LEU A 256 -5.35 7.39 3.09
C LEU A 256 -4.78 7.14 4.48
N LYS A 257 -3.48 7.33 4.66
CA LYS A 257 -2.87 7.34 5.99
C LYS A 257 -3.22 8.65 6.70
N GLU A 258 -3.78 8.54 7.90
CA GLU A 258 -4.03 9.65 8.81
C GLU A 258 -3.21 9.49 10.09
N GLU A 259 -2.72 10.59 10.65
CA GLU A 259 -2.10 10.57 11.97
C GLU A 259 -3.18 10.50 13.05
N ARG A 260 -3.05 9.53 13.94
CA ARG A 260 -3.74 9.49 15.22
C ARG A 260 -2.76 9.84 16.33
N MET A 261 -3.29 10.46 17.37
CA MET A 261 -2.52 10.87 18.54
C MET A 261 -3.15 10.28 19.79
N ASP A 262 -2.31 9.80 20.68
CA ASP A 262 -2.69 9.30 21.99
C ASP A 262 -1.71 9.78 23.06
N PHE A 263 -2.09 9.67 24.34
CA PHE A 263 -1.26 10.07 25.47
C PHE A 263 -1.10 8.91 26.44
N ILE A 264 0.13 8.41 26.57
CA ILE A 264 0.46 7.35 27.51
C ILE A 264 1.08 7.93 28.79
N TYR A 265 0.78 7.32 29.94
CA TYR A 265 1.43 7.67 31.20
C TYR A 265 2.77 6.94 31.29
N VAL A 266 3.88 7.68 31.29
CA VAL A 266 5.22 7.12 31.50
C VAL A 266 5.62 7.15 32.98
N SER A 267 4.95 7.98 33.79
CA SER A 267 4.98 7.98 35.25
C SER A 267 3.67 8.57 35.79
N PRO A 268 3.38 8.49 37.10
CA PRO A 268 2.17 9.09 37.68
C PRO A 268 1.98 10.59 37.39
N TYR A 269 3.05 11.31 37.03
CA TYR A 269 3.03 12.75 36.80
C TYR A 269 3.44 13.15 35.38
N ASN A 270 3.86 12.19 34.55
CA ASN A 270 4.39 12.45 33.21
C ASN A 270 3.62 11.65 32.16
N THR A 271 3.14 12.36 31.15
CA THR A 271 2.51 11.78 29.96
C THR A 271 3.40 11.98 28.74
N ALA A 272 3.50 10.97 27.89
CA ALA A 272 4.10 11.08 26.57
C ALA A 272 3.01 11.06 25.50
N LYS A 273 3.09 11.97 24.53
CA LYS A 273 2.24 11.94 23.34
C LYS A 273 2.84 10.98 22.32
N ILE A 274 2.02 10.06 21.83
CA ILE A 274 2.36 9.08 20.80
C ILE A 274 1.58 9.44 19.54
N ALA A 275 2.26 9.60 18.42
CA ALA A 275 1.63 9.69 17.11
C ALA A 275 1.85 8.40 16.33
N TYR A 276 0.81 7.90 15.68
CA TYR A 276 0.86 6.66 14.89
C TYR A 276 -0.08 6.76 13.68
N PRO A 277 0.27 6.14 12.55
CA PRO A 277 -0.54 6.22 11.35
C PRO A 277 -1.68 5.20 11.39
N VAL A 278 -2.85 5.55 10.87
CA VAL A 278 -3.95 4.60 10.59
C VAL A 278 -4.41 4.76 9.14
N LEU A 279 -4.95 3.70 8.52
CA LEU A 279 -5.57 3.81 7.20
C LEU A 279 -7.04 4.17 7.34
N GLN A 280 -7.43 5.29 6.76
CA GLN A 280 -8.80 5.77 6.70
C GLN A 280 -9.43 5.40 5.34
N PRO A 281 -10.50 4.60 5.31
CA PRO A 281 -11.15 4.22 4.06
C PRO A 281 -11.82 5.42 3.37
N ILE A 282 -11.76 5.43 2.04
CA ILE A 282 -12.53 6.37 1.21
C ILE A 282 -13.75 5.63 0.65
N PRO A 283 -14.98 6.06 0.97
CA PRO A 283 -16.18 5.49 0.36
C PRO A 283 -16.18 5.70 -1.16
N SER A 284 -16.51 4.66 -1.93
CA SER A 284 -16.74 4.77 -3.37
C SER A 284 -18.21 5.10 -3.64
N ALA A 285 -18.45 5.98 -4.62
CA ALA A 285 -19.81 6.22 -5.12
C ALA A 285 -20.33 5.02 -5.94
N ILE A 286 -19.45 4.14 -6.40
CA ILE A 286 -19.76 2.98 -7.23
C ILE A 286 -20.21 1.82 -6.35
N THR A 287 -21.38 1.27 -6.66
CA THR A 287 -21.96 0.12 -5.95
C THR A 287 -22.14 -1.11 -6.81
N SER A 288 -22.19 -0.95 -8.14
CA SER A 288 -22.22 -2.05 -9.11
C SER A 288 -21.57 -1.61 -10.41
N VAL A 289 -21.03 -2.58 -11.14
CA VAL A 289 -20.44 -2.38 -12.47
C VAL A 289 -21.19 -3.26 -13.46
N ARG A 290 -21.62 -2.70 -14.58
CA ARG A 290 -22.39 -3.38 -15.63
C ARG A 290 -21.64 -3.36 -16.93
N VAL A 291 -21.79 -4.42 -17.72
CA VAL A 291 -21.17 -4.55 -19.02
C VAL A 291 -22.23 -4.61 -20.11
N ARG A 292 -22.03 -3.80 -21.14
CA ARG A 292 -22.79 -3.85 -22.38
C ARG A 292 -21.91 -4.26 -23.54
N VAL A 293 -22.47 -5.01 -24.49
CA VAL A 293 -21.82 -5.36 -25.76
C VAL A 293 -22.75 -4.93 -26.87
N ASP A 294 -22.25 -4.11 -27.80
CA ASP A 294 -22.99 -3.54 -28.94
C ASP A 294 -24.34 -2.93 -28.56
N GLY A 295 -24.38 -2.31 -27.37
CA GLY A 295 -25.56 -1.64 -26.85
C GLY A 295 -26.52 -2.53 -26.07
N GLU A 296 -26.28 -3.83 -25.90
CA GLU A 296 -27.10 -4.73 -25.07
C GLU A 296 -26.45 -5.00 -23.71
N ILE A 297 -27.24 -5.05 -22.63
CA ILE A 297 -26.73 -5.41 -21.29
C ILE A 297 -26.49 -6.91 -21.26
N ILE A 298 -25.24 -7.32 -21.01
CA ILE A 298 -24.86 -8.74 -21.02
C ILE A 298 -24.73 -9.28 -19.59
N THR A 299 -24.06 -8.56 -18.70
CA THR A 299 -23.80 -9.02 -17.34
C THR A 299 -23.47 -7.88 -16.39
N ASP A 300 -23.62 -8.11 -15.08
CA ASP A 300 -23.07 -7.27 -14.03
C ASP A 300 -21.78 -7.94 -13.50
N LEU A 301 -20.74 -7.16 -13.21
CA LEU A 301 -19.51 -7.69 -12.61
C LEU A 301 -19.68 -7.89 -11.11
N GLU A 302 -19.01 -8.91 -10.57
CA GLU A 302 -19.07 -9.28 -9.16
C GLU A 302 -17.74 -8.97 -8.48
N ARG A 303 -17.78 -8.47 -7.25
CA ARG A 303 -16.55 -8.11 -6.53
C ARG A 303 -15.79 -9.37 -6.19
N ILE A 304 -14.50 -9.40 -6.52
CA ILE A 304 -13.61 -10.52 -6.14
C ILE A 304 -12.64 -10.12 -5.04
N GLU A 305 -12.25 -8.84 -4.97
CA GLU A 305 -11.27 -8.40 -3.98
C GLU A 305 -11.51 -6.95 -3.57
N SER A 306 -11.26 -6.67 -2.29
CA SER A 306 -11.22 -5.31 -1.75
C SER A 306 -9.81 -5.00 -1.27
N PHE A 307 -9.02 -4.34 -2.12
CA PHE A 307 -7.69 -3.82 -1.76
C PHE A 307 -7.75 -2.96 -0.52
N SER A 308 -8.83 -2.18 -0.37
CA SER A 308 -9.06 -1.33 0.79
C SER A 308 -9.20 -2.12 2.09
N LEU A 309 -9.95 -3.24 2.12
CA LEU A 309 -10.08 -4.07 3.31
C LEU A 309 -8.79 -4.80 3.64
N VAL A 310 -8.12 -5.37 2.63
CA VAL A 310 -6.83 -6.04 2.80
C VAL A 310 -5.77 -5.08 3.33
N ALA A 311 -5.68 -3.88 2.76
CA ALA A 311 -4.74 -2.86 3.21
C ALA A 311 -5.01 -2.40 4.64
N GLN A 312 -6.29 -2.17 5.00
CA GLN A 312 -6.65 -1.80 6.38
C GLN A 312 -6.27 -2.88 7.38
N ASP A 313 -6.54 -4.16 7.07
CA ASP A 313 -6.18 -5.27 7.95
C ASP A 313 -4.66 -5.44 8.09
N ALA A 314 -3.95 -5.39 6.96
CA ALA A 314 -2.50 -5.46 6.90
C ALA A 314 -1.82 -4.30 7.65
N PHE A 315 -2.34 -3.10 7.46
CA PHE A 315 -1.77 -1.91 8.06
C PHE A 315 -2.13 -1.77 9.54
N GLN A 316 -3.29 -2.25 9.99
CA GLN A 316 -3.66 -2.19 11.41
C GLN A 316 -2.62 -2.93 12.27
N SER A 317 -2.24 -4.14 11.87
CA SER A 317 -1.22 -4.93 12.58
C SER A 317 0.13 -4.20 12.65
N LYS A 318 0.51 -3.49 11.59
CA LYS A 318 1.74 -2.66 11.55
C LYS A 318 1.59 -1.40 12.40
N SER A 319 0.43 -0.75 12.35
CA SER A 319 0.11 0.45 13.12
C SER A 319 0.22 0.18 14.63
N ASP A 320 -0.35 -0.93 15.10
CA ASP A 320 -0.27 -1.36 16.51
C ASP A 320 1.19 -1.62 16.93
N LEU A 321 1.98 -2.24 16.05
CA LEU A 321 3.41 -2.45 16.27
C LEU A 321 4.18 -1.11 16.34
N LEU A 322 3.86 -0.14 15.46
CA LEU A 322 4.46 1.20 15.50
C LEU A 322 4.07 1.95 16.78
N TYR A 323 2.81 1.84 17.22
CA TYR A 323 2.34 2.38 18.49
C TYR A 323 3.13 1.79 19.67
N ALA A 324 3.30 0.47 19.70
CA ALA A 324 4.09 -0.23 20.71
C ALA A 324 5.55 0.27 20.73
N LYS A 325 6.20 0.39 19.57
CA LYS A 325 7.57 0.92 19.46
C LYS A 325 7.67 2.36 19.95
N ALA A 326 6.73 3.22 19.56
CA ALA A 326 6.71 4.62 19.98
C ALA A 326 6.49 4.74 21.50
N SER A 327 5.61 3.91 22.06
CA SER A 327 5.37 3.82 23.50
C SER A 327 6.62 3.38 24.26
N MET A 328 7.30 2.33 23.78
CA MET A 328 8.58 1.90 24.33
C MET A 328 9.63 3.00 24.28
N ARG A 329 9.76 3.69 23.14
CA ARG A 329 10.70 4.79 22.96
C ARG A 329 10.44 5.91 23.97
N ALA A 330 9.18 6.25 24.20
CA ALA A 330 8.78 7.25 25.18
C ALA A 330 9.13 6.83 26.63
N ILE A 331 8.84 5.59 27.00
CA ILE A 331 9.19 5.04 28.32
C ILE A 331 10.72 5.00 28.51
N SER A 332 11.47 4.50 27.52
CA SER A 332 12.93 4.45 27.56
C SER A 332 13.56 5.85 27.69
N LYS A 333 13.02 6.86 26.99
CA LYS A 333 13.43 8.27 27.15
C LYS A 333 13.14 8.78 28.57
N ALA A 334 11.99 8.44 29.14
CA ALA A 334 11.60 8.85 30.50
C ALA A 334 12.44 8.20 31.60
N LEU A 335 12.83 6.93 31.43
CA LEU A 335 13.68 6.18 32.37
C LEU A 335 15.18 6.45 32.18
N GLY A 336 15.58 7.12 31.10
CA GLY A 336 16.99 7.37 30.78
C GLY A 336 17.76 6.13 30.31
N ILE A 337 17.06 5.09 29.85
CA ILE A 337 17.61 3.76 29.54
C ILE A 337 18.21 3.71 28.11
N GLY A 338 17.90 4.68 27.24
CA GLY A 338 18.13 4.56 25.79
C GLY A 338 19.09 5.56 25.11
N ILE A 339 19.89 6.36 25.84
CA ILE A 339 20.81 7.35 25.24
C ILE A 339 22.28 7.06 25.58
N TRP A 340 22.68 5.79 25.66
CA TRP A 340 24.09 5.44 25.92
C TRP A 340 24.92 5.32 24.63
N ASP A 341 24.40 4.78 23.53
CA ASP A 341 25.22 4.48 22.34
C ASP A 341 25.47 5.64 21.36
N THR A 342 24.78 6.78 21.48
CA THR A 342 24.96 7.93 20.55
C THR A 342 25.72 9.12 21.14
N ILE A 343 26.16 9.05 22.41
CA ILE A 343 26.85 10.17 23.08
C ILE A 343 28.25 9.79 23.62
N THR A 344 28.62 8.52 23.73
CA THR A 344 29.96 8.16 24.24
C THR A 344 31.01 7.99 23.15
N GLU A 345 31.49 9.12 22.63
CA GLU A 345 32.93 9.35 22.45
C GLU A 345 33.27 10.73 23.04
N ASP A 346 33.22 10.85 24.36
CA ASP A 346 34.15 11.78 25.01
C ASP A 346 34.54 11.26 26.40
N LYS A 347 35.73 10.66 26.46
CA LYS A 347 36.39 10.31 27.71
C LYS A 347 36.93 11.58 28.35
N SER A 348 36.09 12.34 29.03
CA SER A 348 36.60 13.28 30.04
C SER A 348 35.64 13.38 31.23
N GLY A 349 36.09 12.81 32.36
CA GLY A 349 35.37 12.86 33.61
C GLY A 349 35.19 14.30 34.09
N LYS A 350 33.95 14.79 34.02
CA LYS A 350 33.42 15.83 34.89
C LYS A 350 31.98 15.49 35.26
N GLU A 351 31.87 14.74 36.35
CA GLU A 351 30.63 14.54 37.09
C GLU A 351 30.04 15.90 37.49
N GLY A 352 28.76 16.13 37.15
CA GLY A 352 27.95 17.17 37.80
C GLY A 352 27.20 18.15 36.89
N THR A 353 27.64 18.38 35.65
CA THR A 353 26.99 19.37 34.76
C THR A 353 25.91 18.76 33.85
N LEU A 354 26.06 17.48 33.48
CA LEU A 354 25.13 16.79 32.58
C LEU A 354 23.78 16.46 33.25
N TYR A 355 23.80 16.03 34.52
CA TYR A 355 22.57 15.74 35.29
C TYR A 355 21.69 16.98 35.54
N ARG A 356 22.28 18.18 35.68
CA ARG A 356 21.53 19.45 35.80
C ARG A 356 20.99 19.95 34.47
N LEU A 357 21.66 19.68 33.36
CA LEU A 357 21.13 19.97 32.02
C LEU A 357 20.00 19.00 31.65
N LEU A 358 20.07 17.72 32.03
CA LEU A 358 18.96 16.78 31.90
C LEU A 358 17.73 17.23 32.70
N GLY A 359 17.91 17.74 33.93
CA GLY A 359 16.82 18.26 34.75
C GLY A 359 16.11 19.51 34.21
N VAL A 360 16.76 20.25 33.29
CA VAL A 360 16.20 21.42 32.59
C VAL A 360 15.66 21.04 31.21
N ALA A 361 16.29 20.10 30.50
CA ALA A 361 15.79 19.55 29.23
C ALA A 361 14.49 18.73 29.39
N LEU A 362 14.28 18.13 30.56
CA LEU A 362 13.03 17.43 30.90
C LEU A 362 11.89 18.37 31.32
N ARG A 363 12.15 19.66 31.59
CA ARG A 363 11.16 20.60 32.15
C ARG A 363 10.70 21.70 31.19
N VAL A 364 11.25 21.76 29.98
CA VAL A 364 10.84 22.70 28.93
C VAL A 364 10.65 21.94 27.64
N GLY A 365 9.43 21.46 27.41
CA GLY A 365 9.10 20.77 26.16
C GLY A 365 7.89 19.85 26.24
N ARG A 366 6.72 20.38 26.63
CA ARG A 366 5.51 19.92 25.95
C ARG A 366 5.78 20.17 24.45
N ASP A 367 5.73 19.13 23.63
CA ASP A 367 5.71 19.19 22.16
C ASP A 367 7.00 18.92 21.34
N LEU A 368 7.97 18.14 21.83
CA LEU A 368 8.86 17.40 20.90
C LEU A 368 8.20 16.07 20.54
N THR A 369 7.13 16.16 19.75
CA THR A 369 6.31 15.02 19.36
C THR A 369 6.83 14.48 18.04
N GLU A 370 7.11 13.19 18.00
CA GLU A 370 7.40 12.51 16.74
C GLU A 370 6.09 12.43 15.95
N SER A 371 6.05 12.96 14.73
CA SER A 371 4.93 12.77 13.80
C SER A 371 4.91 11.35 13.27
N ALA A 372 3.75 10.86 12.84
CA ALA A 372 3.64 9.58 12.16
C ALA A 372 4.18 9.66 10.72
N ASP A 373 4.70 8.55 10.21
CA ASP A 373 5.01 8.41 8.79
C ASP A 373 3.71 8.29 7.99
N LEU A 374 3.35 9.35 7.27
CA LEU A 374 2.14 9.39 6.44
C LEU A 374 2.40 9.10 4.96
N ARG A 375 3.62 8.69 4.61
CA ARG A 375 3.96 8.37 3.23
C ARG A 375 3.16 7.16 2.75
N SER A 376 2.52 7.26 1.59
CA SER A 376 1.73 6.18 0.97
C SER A 376 1.58 6.41 -0.53
N THR A 377 1.39 5.32 -1.26
CA THR A 377 0.88 5.37 -2.65
C THR A 377 -0.54 5.95 -2.73
N HIS A 378 -0.89 6.53 -3.88
CA HIS A 378 -2.12 7.32 -4.07
C HIS A 378 -3.07 6.74 -5.12
N TYR A 379 -2.55 5.99 -6.11
CA TYR A 379 -3.33 5.59 -7.30
C TYR A 379 -3.64 4.09 -7.37
N LEU A 380 -3.54 3.39 -6.24
CA LEU A 380 -4.13 2.06 -6.09
C LEU A 380 -5.68 2.13 -6.12
N PRO A 381 -6.38 1.15 -6.70
CA PRO A 381 -7.84 1.08 -6.62
C PRO A 381 -8.30 0.54 -5.26
N ALA A 382 -9.53 0.84 -4.86
CA ALA A 382 -10.10 0.28 -3.62
C ALA A 382 -10.66 -1.13 -3.77
N ASN A 383 -11.23 -1.46 -4.93
CA ASN A 383 -11.87 -2.75 -5.19
C ASN A 383 -11.60 -3.25 -6.61
N ALA A 384 -11.68 -4.56 -6.79
CA ALA A 384 -11.69 -5.25 -8.07
C ALA A 384 -12.97 -6.08 -8.24
N TRP A 385 -13.49 -6.03 -9.46
CA TRP A 385 -14.68 -6.74 -9.90
C TRP A 385 -14.33 -7.60 -11.10
N VAL A 386 -14.91 -8.80 -11.20
CA VAL A 386 -14.65 -9.74 -12.27
C VAL A 386 -15.93 -10.16 -12.97
N GLY A 387 -15.77 -10.51 -14.24
CA GLY A 387 -16.81 -11.03 -15.10
C GLY A 387 -16.22 -11.95 -16.16
N LYS A 388 -17.10 -12.73 -16.78
CA LYS A 388 -16.79 -13.54 -17.96
C LYS A 388 -17.96 -13.43 -18.92
N ILE A 389 -17.69 -13.16 -20.18
CA ILE A 389 -18.67 -13.21 -21.26
C ILE A 389 -18.11 -14.07 -22.38
N ASN A 390 -18.98 -14.76 -23.12
CA ASN A 390 -18.57 -15.57 -24.26
C ASN A 390 -18.88 -14.80 -25.54
N LEU A 391 -17.85 -14.44 -26.30
CA LEU A 391 -17.96 -13.72 -27.56
C LEU A 391 -17.18 -14.50 -28.63
N LYS A 392 -17.83 -14.77 -29.77
CA LYS A 392 -17.13 -15.39 -30.91
C LYS A 392 -16.07 -14.44 -31.47
N GLU A 393 -15.10 -14.97 -32.18
CA GLU A 393 -14.12 -14.19 -32.95
C GLU A 393 -14.83 -13.08 -33.77
N GLY A 394 -14.40 -11.83 -33.57
CA GLY A 394 -15.09 -10.67 -34.13
C GLY A 394 -14.73 -9.37 -33.44
N SER A 395 -15.20 -8.25 -33.99
CA SER A 395 -15.03 -6.90 -33.43
C SER A 395 -16.30 -6.45 -32.73
N TYR A 396 -16.19 -6.02 -31.48
CA TYR A 396 -17.31 -5.59 -30.64
C TYR A 396 -17.02 -4.23 -30.00
N THR A 397 -18.10 -3.51 -29.69
CA THR A 397 -18.06 -2.34 -28.81
C THR A 397 -18.48 -2.78 -27.41
N ILE A 398 -17.55 -2.77 -26.46
CA ILE A 398 -17.81 -3.14 -25.06
C ILE A 398 -17.85 -1.85 -24.23
N GLU A 399 -18.94 -1.65 -23.50
CA GLU A 399 -19.10 -0.53 -22.57
C GLU A 399 -19.13 -1.06 -21.13
N VAL A 400 -18.32 -0.46 -20.26
CA VAL A 400 -18.34 -0.73 -18.82
C VAL A 400 -18.97 0.47 -18.12
N GLU A 401 -20.18 0.28 -17.60
CA GLU A 401 -20.97 1.27 -16.87
C GLU A 401 -20.74 1.12 -15.37
N TYR A 402 -20.40 2.21 -14.70
CA TYR A 402 -20.25 2.27 -13.24
C TYR A 402 -21.47 2.94 -12.64
N LEU A 403 -22.15 2.25 -11.71
CA LEU A 403 -23.45 2.68 -11.19
C LEU A 403 -23.41 2.99 -9.70
N ASN A 404 -24.08 4.06 -9.31
CA ASN A 404 -24.28 4.41 -7.90
C ASN A 404 -25.38 3.56 -7.24
N ARG A 405 -25.61 3.79 -5.94
CA ARG A 405 -26.62 3.07 -5.15
C ARG A 405 -28.05 3.16 -5.72
N ASN A 406 -28.35 4.24 -6.45
CA ASN A 406 -29.64 4.47 -7.11
C ASN A 406 -29.70 3.85 -8.52
N LYS A 407 -28.72 3.01 -8.90
CA LYS A 407 -28.58 2.41 -10.24
C LYS A 407 -28.45 3.45 -11.36
N GLN A 408 -27.98 4.65 -11.05
CA GLN A 408 -27.65 5.67 -12.05
C GLN A 408 -26.22 5.47 -12.51
N VAL A 409 -25.99 5.56 -13.82
CA VAL A 409 -24.66 5.49 -14.41
C VAL A 409 -23.92 6.80 -14.12
N ILE A 410 -22.80 6.72 -13.42
CA ILE A 410 -21.96 7.88 -13.03
C ILE A 410 -20.65 7.97 -13.81
N HIS A 411 -20.24 6.88 -14.46
CA HIS A 411 -19.07 6.82 -15.34
C HIS A 411 -19.26 5.70 -16.36
N ILE A 412 -18.72 5.87 -17.57
CA ILE A 412 -18.73 4.86 -18.64
C ILE A 412 -17.36 4.85 -19.30
N GLU A 413 -16.77 3.67 -19.44
CA GLU A 413 -15.64 3.45 -20.34
C GLU A 413 -16.09 2.64 -21.55
N ARG A 414 -15.60 3.02 -22.72
CA ARG A 414 -15.95 2.40 -24.00
C ARG A 414 -14.71 1.84 -24.67
N PHE A 415 -14.78 0.59 -25.08
CA PHE A 415 -13.70 -0.13 -25.71
C PHE A 415 -14.15 -0.70 -27.05
N LYS A 416 -13.31 -0.54 -28.07
CA LYS A 416 -13.39 -1.36 -29.28
C LYS A 416 -12.42 -2.52 -29.10
N ARG A 417 -12.92 -3.76 -29.18
CA ARG A 417 -12.13 -4.97 -28.97
C ARG A 417 -12.38 -5.97 -30.08
N THR A 418 -11.29 -6.56 -30.54
CA THR A 418 -11.32 -7.74 -31.42
C THR A 418 -11.01 -8.94 -30.56
N ILE A 419 -11.88 -9.95 -30.60
CA ILE A 419 -11.70 -11.19 -29.85
C ILE A 419 -10.87 -12.15 -30.69
N ASP A 420 -9.76 -12.63 -30.14
CA ASP A 420 -8.88 -13.62 -30.77
C ASP A 420 -8.85 -14.91 -29.91
N PRO A 421 -9.34 -16.05 -30.42
CA PRO A 421 -9.42 -17.30 -29.66
C PRO A 421 -8.04 -17.90 -29.31
N LYS A 422 -6.95 -17.39 -29.89
CA LYS A 422 -5.58 -17.83 -29.59
C LYS A 422 -4.92 -17.05 -28.45
N THR A 423 -5.60 -16.04 -27.90
CA THR A 423 -5.05 -15.18 -26.87
C THR A 423 -5.92 -15.19 -25.62
N ILE A 424 -5.38 -14.72 -24.50
CA ILE A 424 -6.21 -14.41 -23.33
C ILE A 424 -6.93 -13.09 -23.61
N ASN A 425 -8.22 -13.15 -23.93
CA ASN A 425 -9.04 -11.97 -24.14
C ASN A 425 -9.38 -11.32 -22.79
N LEU A 426 -8.51 -10.44 -22.31
CA LEU A 426 -8.70 -9.66 -21.08
C LEU A 426 -9.10 -8.21 -21.39
N LEU A 427 -10.20 -7.75 -20.79
CA LEU A 427 -10.58 -6.34 -20.77
C LEU A 427 -10.47 -5.80 -19.35
N GLU A 428 -9.60 -4.82 -19.17
CA GLU A 428 -9.49 -4.03 -17.96
C GLU A 428 -10.22 -2.69 -18.11
N SER A 429 -10.83 -2.25 -17.02
CA SER A 429 -11.50 -0.96 -16.90
C SER A 429 -11.23 -0.36 -15.51
N TYR A 430 -11.24 0.96 -15.40
CA TYR A 430 -10.97 1.69 -14.17
C TYR A 430 -11.92 2.87 -13.95
N SER A 431 -12.37 3.07 -12.71
CA SER A 431 -13.02 4.29 -12.28
C SER A 431 -12.64 4.69 -10.85
N PRO A 432 -12.10 5.90 -10.61
CA PRO A 432 -11.69 6.34 -9.29
C PRO A 432 -12.85 6.85 -8.40
N LEU A 433 -14.11 6.76 -8.84
CA LEU A 433 -15.26 7.43 -8.22
C LEU A 433 -15.82 6.72 -6.97
#